data_AF-A0A7U0N7V4-F1
#
_entry.id   AF-A0A7U0N7V4-F1
#
_cell.length_a   1.000
_cell.length_b   1.000
_cell.length_c   1.000
_cell.angle_alpha   90.00
_cell.angle_beta   90.00
_cell.angle_gamma   90.00
#
_symmetry.space_group_name_H-M   'P 1'
#
loop_
_entity.id
_entity.type
_entity.pdbx_description
1 polymer ?
#
loop_
_entity_poly.entity_id
_entity_poly.type
_entity_poly.pdbx_seq_one_letter_code
_entity_poly.pdbx_strand_id
1 'polypeptide(L)'
;MADNNAGFIQYSDLLDKTWTLKERLDVAGIYVKSRDELIKAQTFIRDTLKRPAIVKFTAPFEVWTAPKTDIDVGFVYIDGNGVNITTNIPNGTENDHNYFLRCYTTTAALDINIPIRPAPILKDFTVRGIGSTVKTSSTETETETKYNYIDGIRFYSPEGPLGNFSVNNVYISGFYYGMYFGTNAYIGHHYACEIIRCFECLHMPQAKKPTNVQPTQTGDENPTAQNFGEGINFFGGTIGNSKGLAIGNQNPNGAFRFFGTSIDYAGTIANVEAGSIEFHGCHIEFSNKTNPVNDIPFRCSANQNASLLIQGGEIIALNGLASQDYCFYAEAGSSGIIVDNVKFYEVRTATGRYFGGTGDFVIKNSRLDGGGGGKGIQTLTTANNNKLKDGNFSFTTKPIGWEVSGGNVSNPFTSDVITLTIESGAGVNGSNALKVTKLGNTNSSAGVRVVVPVSQYEQLGACFNLKTLNGGSGNLFATLSYACIQEVESNGVSIIAKSDVAAWDGTLNASDYAEFKEYRFNANRRKVPVWATHVILSFNLYALAKNGVLYFDNACITAM
;
A
#
# COMPACT_ATOMS: atom_id res chain seq x y z
N MET A 1 -38.49 1.03 -18.02
CA MET A 1 -39.06 2.07 -18.90
C MET A 1 -38.42 1.90 -20.26
N ALA A 2 -39.20 1.78 -21.34
CA ALA A 2 -38.63 1.72 -22.69
C ALA A 2 -38.09 3.12 -23.02
N ASP A 3 -36.77 3.28 -22.97
CA ASP A 3 -36.06 4.48 -23.38
C ASP A 3 -36.16 4.59 -24.92
N ASN A 4 -37.29 5.10 -25.41
CA ASN A 4 -37.61 5.27 -26.83
C ASN A 4 -36.80 6.44 -27.42
N ASN A 5 -35.48 6.30 -27.45
CA ASN A 5 -34.62 7.16 -28.24
C ASN A 5 -34.71 6.71 -29.70
N ALA A 6 -35.25 7.57 -30.58
CA ALA A 6 -35.47 7.25 -31.99
C ALA A 6 -34.19 6.88 -32.76
N GLY A 7 -33.00 7.21 -32.25
CA GLY A 7 -31.73 6.77 -32.81
C GLY A 7 -31.30 5.35 -32.39
N PHE A 8 -31.95 4.74 -31.40
CA PHE A 8 -31.65 3.38 -30.97
C PHE A 8 -32.69 2.39 -31.50
N ILE A 9 -32.20 1.29 -32.07
CA ILE A 9 -33.04 0.20 -32.59
C ILE A 9 -33.03 -0.99 -31.64
N GLN A 10 -34.07 -1.82 -31.67
CA GLN A 10 -34.07 -3.08 -30.94
C GLN A 10 -33.26 -4.11 -31.72
N TYR A 11 -32.58 -5.03 -31.01
CA TYR A 11 -31.90 -6.15 -31.67
C TYR A 11 -32.82 -6.93 -32.63
N SER A 12 -34.11 -7.09 -32.29
CA SER A 12 -35.11 -7.74 -33.14
C SER A 12 -35.27 -7.09 -34.51
N ASP A 13 -34.98 -5.79 -34.64
CA ASP A 13 -35.13 -5.02 -35.88
C ASP A 13 -33.97 -5.27 -36.86
N LEU A 14 -32.92 -5.98 -36.42
CA LEU A 14 -31.77 -6.34 -37.26
C LEU A 14 -32.06 -7.52 -38.19
N LEU A 15 -33.01 -8.38 -37.84
CA LEU A 15 -33.28 -9.62 -38.56
C LEU A 15 -33.97 -9.34 -39.90
N ASP A 16 -33.47 -9.98 -40.96
CA ASP A 16 -34.08 -10.04 -42.30
C ASP A 16 -34.32 -8.69 -43.00
N LYS A 17 -33.66 -7.62 -42.55
CA LYS A 17 -33.72 -6.29 -43.17
C LYS A 17 -32.51 -6.00 -44.05
N THR A 18 -32.76 -5.55 -45.28
CA THR A 18 -31.73 -4.92 -46.13
C THR A 18 -31.55 -3.46 -45.75
N TRP A 19 -30.34 -3.07 -45.34
CA TRP A 19 -30.06 -1.73 -44.82
C TRP A 19 -29.52 -0.77 -45.89
N THR A 20 -30.23 0.33 -46.12
CA THR A 20 -29.72 1.43 -46.95
C THR A 20 -28.57 2.17 -46.24
N LEU A 21 -27.79 2.97 -46.98
CA LEU A 21 -26.72 3.77 -46.38
C LEU A 21 -27.27 4.78 -45.36
N LYS A 22 -28.38 5.45 -45.69
CA LYS A 22 -29.01 6.43 -44.80
C LYS A 22 -29.44 5.80 -43.48
N GLU A 23 -30.14 4.67 -43.54
CA GLU A 23 -30.57 3.96 -42.31
C GLU A 23 -29.39 3.53 -41.44
N ARG A 24 -28.27 3.10 -42.04
CA ARG A 24 -27.05 2.77 -41.28
C ARG A 24 -26.44 3.99 -40.59
N LEU A 25 -26.51 5.16 -41.21
CA LEU A 25 -26.01 6.41 -40.62
C LEU A 25 -26.92 6.90 -39.48
N ASP A 26 -28.22 6.63 -39.57
CA ASP A 26 -29.22 7.08 -38.59
C ASP A 26 -29.24 6.24 -37.29
N VAL A 27 -28.67 5.01 -37.29
CA VAL A 27 -28.59 4.14 -36.09
C VAL A 27 -27.52 4.64 -35.12
N ALA A 28 -27.92 5.31 -34.04
CA ALA A 28 -27.02 5.71 -32.96
C ALA A 28 -26.55 4.52 -32.09
N GLY A 29 -27.38 3.48 -31.95
CA GLY A 29 -27.04 2.29 -31.18
C GLY A 29 -28.10 1.21 -31.18
N ILE A 30 -27.85 0.13 -30.45
CA ILE A 30 -28.67 -1.10 -30.47
C ILE A 30 -29.01 -1.49 -29.03
N TYR A 31 -30.28 -1.74 -28.75
CA TYR A 31 -30.73 -2.35 -27.50
C TYR A 31 -30.60 -3.87 -27.55
N VAL A 32 -30.03 -4.44 -26.49
CA VAL A 32 -29.89 -5.89 -26.32
C VAL A 32 -30.38 -6.32 -24.92
N LYS A 33 -30.95 -7.51 -24.81
CA LYS A 33 -31.44 -8.09 -23.53
C LYS A 33 -30.63 -9.30 -23.06
N SER A 34 -29.70 -9.78 -23.87
CA SER A 34 -28.88 -10.94 -23.55
C SER A 34 -27.47 -10.84 -24.12
N ARG A 35 -26.57 -11.67 -23.60
CA ARG A 35 -25.20 -11.81 -24.12
C ARG A 35 -25.18 -12.21 -25.59
N ASP A 36 -26.06 -13.10 -26.00
CA ASP A 36 -26.07 -13.58 -27.39
C ASP A 36 -26.57 -12.50 -28.36
N GLU A 37 -27.51 -11.67 -27.93
CA GLU A 37 -27.88 -10.46 -28.68
C GLU A 37 -26.71 -9.47 -28.75
N LEU A 38 -25.95 -9.29 -27.66
CA LEU A 38 -24.73 -8.46 -27.66
C LEU A 38 -23.69 -8.93 -28.70
N ILE A 39 -23.40 -10.24 -28.76
CA ILE A 39 -22.44 -10.79 -29.74
C ILE A 39 -22.94 -10.64 -31.18
N LYS A 40 -24.24 -10.81 -31.41
CA LYS A 40 -24.82 -10.61 -32.74
C LYS A 40 -24.87 -9.12 -33.12
N ALA A 41 -25.16 -8.24 -32.17
CA ALA A 41 -25.09 -6.79 -32.37
C ALA A 41 -23.65 -6.35 -32.72
N GLN A 42 -22.63 -6.89 -32.03
CA GLN A 42 -21.23 -6.65 -32.37
C GLN A 42 -20.92 -7.05 -33.82
N THR A 43 -21.34 -8.24 -34.24
CA THR A 43 -21.16 -8.72 -35.62
C THR A 43 -21.81 -7.76 -36.62
N PHE A 44 -23.06 -7.33 -36.35
CA PHE A 44 -23.75 -6.35 -37.19
C PHE A 44 -23.03 -5.00 -37.25
N ILE A 45 -22.57 -4.47 -36.11
CA ILE A 45 -21.84 -3.20 -36.05
C ILE A 45 -20.56 -3.30 -36.88
N ARG A 46 -19.77 -4.35 -36.69
CA ARG A 46 -18.51 -4.54 -37.41
C ARG A 46 -18.71 -4.73 -38.92
N ASP A 47 -19.65 -5.61 -39.30
CA ASP A 47 -19.73 -6.07 -40.70
C ASP A 47 -20.69 -5.22 -41.55
N THR A 48 -21.71 -4.61 -40.92
CA THR A 48 -22.76 -3.83 -41.60
C THR A 48 -22.65 -2.32 -41.38
N LEU A 49 -22.51 -1.87 -40.13
CA LEU A 49 -22.37 -0.43 -39.84
C LEU A 49 -20.95 0.08 -40.15
N LYS A 50 -19.94 -0.75 -39.91
CA LYS A 50 -18.51 -0.48 -40.14
C LYS A 50 -18.01 0.81 -39.46
N ARG A 51 -18.59 1.13 -38.31
CA ARG A 51 -18.20 2.27 -37.48
C ARG A 51 -18.52 1.98 -36.02
N PRO A 52 -17.88 2.69 -35.08
CA PRO A 52 -18.22 2.54 -33.69
C PRO A 52 -19.67 2.90 -33.40
N ALA A 53 -20.31 2.13 -32.50
CA ALA A 53 -21.69 2.30 -32.10
C ALA A 53 -21.92 1.87 -30.64
N ILE A 54 -22.98 2.41 -30.03
CA ILE A 54 -23.35 2.08 -28.65
C ILE A 54 -24.25 0.85 -28.63
N VAL A 55 -23.96 -0.11 -27.76
CA VAL A 55 -24.87 -1.19 -27.40
C VAL A 55 -25.41 -0.92 -26.00
N LYS A 56 -26.73 -0.73 -25.90
CA LYS A 56 -27.44 -0.46 -24.65
C LYS A 56 -28.06 -1.73 -24.08
N PHE A 57 -27.87 -1.97 -22.78
CA PHE A 57 -28.56 -3.05 -22.10
C PHE A 57 -30.00 -2.67 -21.75
N THR A 58 -30.90 -3.64 -21.86
CA THR A 58 -32.30 -3.51 -21.42
C THR A 58 -32.48 -4.16 -20.05
N ALA A 59 -33.43 -3.62 -19.28
CA ALA A 59 -33.80 -4.16 -17.98
C ALA A 59 -35.16 -4.90 -18.09
N PRO A 60 -35.26 -6.17 -17.66
CA PRO A 60 -34.19 -7.02 -17.13
C PRO A 60 -33.23 -7.52 -18.22
N PHE A 61 -31.98 -7.81 -17.84
CA PHE A 61 -31.00 -8.48 -18.70
C PHE A 61 -30.91 -9.95 -18.30
N GLU A 62 -30.81 -10.84 -19.30
CA GLU A 62 -30.76 -12.28 -19.09
C GLU A 62 -29.52 -12.70 -18.29
N VAL A 63 -29.64 -13.80 -17.53
CA VAL A 63 -28.51 -14.34 -16.74
C VAL A 63 -27.35 -14.70 -17.67
N TRP A 64 -26.16 -14.22 -17.34
CA TRP A 64 -24.97 -14.45 -18.15
C TRP A 64 -24.32 -15.80 -17.81
N THR A 65 -24.43 -16.79 -18.69
CA THR A 65 -23.94 -18.16 -18.45
C THR A 65 -22.73 -18.53 -19.31
N ALA A 66 -22.48 -17.81 -20.40
CA ALA A 66 -21.44 -18.15 -21.36
C ALA A 66 -20.03 -17.99 -20.77
N PRO A 67 -19.16 -19.01 -20.87
CA PRO A 67 -17.73 -18.82 -20.61
C PRO A 67 -17.13 -17.95 -21.71
N LYS A 68 -16.25 -17.02 -21.33
CA LYS A 68 -15.39 -16.24 -22.23
C LYS A 68 -16.16 -15.42 -23.28
N THR A 69 -16.60 -14.22 -22.91
CA THR A 69 -17.24 -13.29 -23.86
C THR A 69 -16.30 -12.18 -24.30
N ASP A 70 -16.07 -12.10 -25.61
CA ASP A 70 -15.13 -11.17 -26.22
C ASP A 70 -15.85 -10.00 -26.89
N ILE A 71 -15.50 -8.78 -26.47
CA ILE A 71 -16.05 -7.55 -27.01
C ILE A 71 -14.97 -6.71 -27.67
N ASP A 72 -15.12 -6.48 -28.97
CA ASP A 72 -14.28 -5.59 -29.75
C ASP A 72 -14.70 -4.15 -29.47
N VAL A 73 -14.08 -3.57 -28.45
CA VAL A 73 -14.33 -2.20 -28.01
C VAL A 73 -13.74 -1.16 -28.97
N GLY A 74 -13.15 -1.59 -30.09
CA GLY A 74 -12.88 -0.73 -31.24
C GLY A 74 -14.16 -0.35 -32.00
N PHE A 75 -15.18 -1.21 -31.96
CA PHE A 75 -16.47 -0.97 -32.61
C PHE A 75 -17.64 -0.85 -31.63
N VAL A 76 -17.58 -1.53 -30.48
CA VAL A 76 -18.71 -1.66 -29.56
C VAL A 76 -18.44 -0.89 -28.26
N TYR A 77 -19.25 0.12 -27.98
CA TYR A 77 -19.25 0.80 -26.67
C TYR A 77 -20.46 0.36 -25.87
N ILE A 78 -20.25 -0.18 -24.67
CA ILE A 78 -21.33 -0.71 -23.84
C ILE A 78 -21.85 0.39 -22.92
N ASP A 79 -23.15 0.66 -23.05
CA ASP A 79 -23.93 1.43 -22.09
C ASP A 79 -24.87 0.50 -21.35
N GLY A 80 -24.51 0.21 -20.11
CA GLY A 80 -25.24 -0.64 -19.21
C GLY A 80 -26.62 -0.13 -18.83
N ASN A 81 -26.91 1.17 -19.05
CA ASN A 81 -28.22 1.77 -18.79
C ASN A 81 -28.76 1.50 -17.36
N GLY A 82 -27.87 1.46 -16.37
CA GLY A 82 -28.17 1.17 -14.97
C GLY A 82 -28.54 -0.28 -14.67
N VAL A 83 -28.33 -1.21 -15.61
CA VAL A 83 -28.76 -2.60 -15.48
C VAL A 83 -27.90 -3.37 -14.47
N ASN A 84 -28.56 -4.24 -13.71
CA ASN A 84 -27.94 -5.24 -12.85
C ASN A 84 -27.86 -6.59 -13.57
N ILE A 85 -26.64 -7.08 -13.78
CA ILE A 85 -26.35 -8.34 -14.46
C ILE A 85 -25.95 -9.38 -13.42
N THR A 86 -26.63 -10.53 -13.44
CA THR A 86 -26.25 -11.70 -12.65
C THR A 86 -25.57 -12.70 -13.56
N THR A 87 -24.49 -13.31 -13.11
CA THR A 87 -23.78 -14.35 -13.86
C THR A 87 -23.93 -15.73 -13.21
N ASN A 88 -23.88 -16.77 -14.03
CA ASN A 88 -23.74 -18.16 -13.65
C ASN A 88 -22.75 -18.84 -14.62
N ILE A 89 -21.55 -18.25 -14.71
CA ILE A 89 -20.48 -18.69 -15.59
C ILE A 89 -19.84 -19.94 -14.97
N PRO A 90 -19.55 -21.00 -15.74
CA PRO A 90 -18.85 -22.17 -15.22
C PRO A 90 -17.44 -21.82 -14.75
N ASN A 91 -16.94 -22.51 -13.72
CA ASN A 91 -15.61 -22.28 -13.19
C ASN A 91 -14.52 -22.57 -14.24
N GLY A 92 -13.45 -21.78 -14.25
CA GLY A 92 -12.23 -22.06 -15.01
C GLY A 92 -11.22 -22.88 -14.20
N THR A 93 -9.95 -22.80 -14.60
CA THR A 93 -8.80 -23.33 -13.84
C THR A 93 -7.85 -22.20 -13.46
N GLU A 94 -6.92 -22.43 -12.54
CA GLU A 94 -5.91 -21.43 -12.13
C GLU A 94 -5.07 -20.89 -13.30
N ASN A 95 -4.82 -21.71 -14.32
CA ASN A 95 -4.04 -21.32 -15.50
C ASN A 95 -4.90 -20.87 -16.68
N ASP A 96 -6.21 -21.08 -16.62
CA ASP A 96 -7.16 -20.78 -17.69
C ASP A 96 -8.49 -20.33 -17.10
N HIS A 97 -8.55 -19.07 -16.67
CA HIS A 97 -9.78 -18.54 -16.07
C HIS A 97 -10.84 -18.33 -17.16
N ASN A 98 -12.09 -18.57 -16.81
CA ASN A 98 -13.20 -18.01 -17.56
C ASN A 98 -13.33 -16.52 -17.23
N TYR A 99 -14.15 -15.79 -17.99
CA TYR A 99 -14.39 -14.37 -17.72
C TYR A 99 -15.78 -13.95 -18.17
N PHE A 100 -16.33 -12.95 -17.46
CA PHE A 100 -17.58 -12.30 -17.86
C PHE A 100 -17.40 -11.56 -19.17
N LEU A 101 -16.38 -10.71 -19.27
CA LEU A 101 -16.10 -9.93 -20.46
C LEU A 101 -14.61 -9.70 -20.67
N ARG A 102 -14.13 -9.82 -21.90
CA ARG A 102 -12.81 -9.33 -22.34
C ARG A 102 -12.98 -8.21 -23.35
N CYS A 103 -12.46 -7.05 -23.01
CA CYS A 103 -12.29 -5.92 -23.93
C CYS A 103 -11.03 -6.16 -24.77
N TYR A 104 -11.19 -6.14 -26.09
CA TYR A 104 -10.08 -6.18 -27.04
C TYR A 104 -10.31 -5.20 -28.19
N THR A 105 -9.33 -5.04 -29.08
CA THR A 105 -9.45 -4.22 -30.28
C THR A 105 -8.83 -4.94 -31.45
N THR A 106 -9.61 -5.13 -32.52
CA THR A 106 -9.13 -5.67 -33.78
C THR A 106 -8.30 -4.63 -34.53
N THR A 107 -7.41 -5.07 -35.41
CA THR A 107 -6.62 -4.17 -36.27
C THR A 107 -7.48 -3.32 -37.20
N ALA A 108 -8.66 -3.82 -37.57
CA ALA A 108 -9.63 -3.11 -38.42
C ALA A 108 -10.25 -1.88 -37.73
N ALA A 109 -10.19 -1.81 -36.40
CA ALA A 109 -10.70 -0.67 -35.64
C ALA A 109 -9.63 0.41 -35.34
N LEU A 110 -8.39 0.22 -35.81
CA LEU A 110 -7.28 1.13 -35.55
C LEU A 110 -7.11 2.12 -36.70
N ASP A 111 -6.77 3.36 -36.37
CA ASP A 111 -6.34 4.37 -37.33
C ASP A 111 -4.81 4.46 -37.31
N ILE A 112 -4.14 3.93 -38.33
CA ILE A 112 -2.66 3.88 -38.42
C ILE A 112 -2.05 3.27 -37.13
N ASN A 113 -2.59 2.14 -36.67
CA ASN A 113 -2.24 1.47 -35.40
C ASN A 113 -2.50 2.27 -34.12
N ILE A 114 -3.22 3.39 -34.20
CA ILE A 114 -3.62 4.19 -33.04
C ILE A 114 -5.07 3.84 -32.69
N PRO A 115 -5.35 3.49 -31.42
CA PRO A 115 -6.72 3.32 -30.96
C PRO A 115 -7.35 4.71 -30.78
N ILE A 116 -8.07 5.20 -31.81
CA ILE A 116 -8.84 6.44 -31.74
C ILE A 116 -10.31 6.08 -31.51
N ARG A 117 -10.83 6.37 -30.31
CA ARG A 117 -12.21 6.02 -29.93
C ARG A 117 -12.85 7.06 -29.02
N PRO A 118 -14.16 7.35 -29.16
CA PRO A 118 -14.93 8.00 -28.10
C PRO A 118 -14.86 7.19 -26.82
N ALA A 119 -14.61 7.86 -25.70
CA ALA A 119 -14.69 7.28 -24.36
C ALA A 119 -16.00 7.73 -23.69
N PRO A 120 -16.63 6.93 -22.80
CA PRO A 120 -16.17 5.64 -22.29
C PRO A 120 -16.50 4.44 -23.19
N ILE A 121 -15.68 3.38 -23.10
CA ILE A 121 -15.93 2.09 -23.78
C ILE A 121 -16.92 1.21 -23.01
N LEU A 122 -17.03 1.41 -21.70
CA LEU A 122 -17.93 0.70 -20.81
C LEU A 122 -18.51 1.71 -19.81
N LYS A 123 -19.83 1.74 -19.63
CA LYS A 123 -20.43 2.55 -18.56
C LYS A 123 -21.74 2.02 -18.01
N ASP A 124 -22.09 2.47 -16.80
CA ASP A 124 -23.44 2.41 -16.21
C ASP A 124 -24.02 1.00 -16.06
N PHE A 125 -23.27 0.00 -15.58
CA PHE A 125 -23.84 -1.31 -15.18
C PHE A 125 -23.23 -1.86 -13.90
N THR A 126 -23.97 -2.77 -13.28
CA THR A 126 -23.51 -3.62 -12.19
C THR A 126 -23.43 -5.05 -12.69
N VAL A 127 -22.33 -5.75 -12.42
CA VAL A 127 -22.19 -7.19 -12.66
C VAL A 127 -21.82 -7.93 -11.36
N ARG A 128 -22.55 -9.01 -11.09
CA ARG A 128 -22.34 -9.89 -9.93
C ARG A 128 -22.00 -11.31 -10.39
N GLY A 129 -20.78 -11.74 -10.07
CA GLY A 129 -20.28 -13.09 -10.17
C GLY A 129 -20.83 -14.04 -9.10
N ILE A 130 -20.50 -15.33 -9.25
CA ILE A 130 -20.94 -16.39 -8.34
C ILE A 130 -20.19 -16.41 -6.98
N GLY A 131 -19.25 -15.48 -6.78
CA GLY A 131 -18.36 -15.40 -5.62
C GLY A 131 -16.94 -15.87 -5.96
N SER A 132 -15.93 -15.40 -5.24
CA SER A 132 -14.52 -15.72 -5.51
C SER A 132 -14.07 -17.09 -5.00
N THR A 133 -14.85 -17.72 -4.11
CA THR A 133 -14.56 -19.02 -3.48
C THR A 133 -15.73 -19.99 -3.64
N VAL A 134 -15.43 -21.28 -3.73
CA VAL A 134 -16.41 -22.36 -3.75
C VAL A 134 -16.88 -22.63 -2.31
N LYS A 135 -18.20 -22.62 -2.08
CA LYS A 135 -18.75 -23.08 -0.79
C LYS A 135 -18.71 -24.61 -0.75
N THR A 136 -17.76 -25.20 -0.02
CA THR A 136 -17.79 -26.64 0.30
C THR A 136 -18.46 -26.84 1.67
N SER A 137 -19.39 -27.79 1.76
CA SER A 137 -19.94 -28.24 3.05
C SER A 137 -18.84 -28.94 3.84
N SER A 138 -18.51 -28.43 5.03
CA SER A 138 -17.39 -28.92 5.84
C SER A 138 -17.72 -30.24 6.52
N THR A 139 -17.07 -31.31 6.07
CA THR A 139 -16.68 -32.44 6.93
C THR A 139 -15.17 -32.56 6.85
N GLU A 140 -14.51 -32.44 8.02
CA GLU A 140 -13.12 -32.85 8.33
C GLU A 140 -11.96 -31.86 8.08
N THR A 141 -11.43 -31.38 9.22
CA THR A 141 -10.04 -31.11 9.65
C THR A 141 -8.98 -30.44 8.77
N GLU A 142 -9.18 -30.21 7.48
CA GLU A 142 -8.31 -29.36 6.66
C GLU A 142 -9.16 -28.49 5.72
N THR A 143 -9.27 -27.20 6.03
CA THR A 143 -9.96 -26.23 5.17
C THR A 143 -9.09 -25.86 3.98
N GLU A 144 -9.10 -26.68 2.93
CA GLU A 144 -8.62 -26.26 1.62
C GLU A 144 -9.57 -25.17 1.07
N THR A 145 -9.06 -23.96 0.88
CA THR A 145 -9.84 -22.88 0.22
C THR A 145 -9.85 -23.13 -1.27
N LYS A 146 -11.01 -23.45 -1.84
CA LYS A 146 -11.20 -23.62 -3.29
C LYS A 146 -11.71 -22.33 -3.93
N TYR A 147 -11.15 -21.95 -5.07
CA TYR A 147 -11.46 -20.70 -5.77
C TYR A 147 -12.36 -20.90 -6.99
N ASN A 148 -13.15 -19.87 -7.31
CA ASN A 148 -13.80 -19.74 -8.60
C ASN A 148 -12.91 -18.89 -9.52
N TYR A 149 -12.18 -19.52 -10.43
CA TYR A 149 -11.32 -18.90 -11.44
C TYR A 149 -12.13 -18.30 -12.59
N ILE A 150 -12.87 -17.24 -12.26
CA ILE A 150 -13.67 -16.46 -13.20
C ILE A 150 -13.33 -14.99 -13.00
N ASP A 151 -12.86 -14.31 -14.04
CA ASP A 151 -12.55 -12.89 -13.99
C ASP A 151 -13.78 -12.04 -14.36
N GLY A 152 -13.88 -10.84 -13.81
CA GLY A 152 -14.91 -9.87 -14.17
C GLY A 152 -14.64 -9.30 -15.55
N ILE A 153 -13.78 -8.29 -15.63
CA ILE A 153 -13.43 -7.64 -16.90
C ILE A 153 -11.95 -7.79 -17.18
N ARG A 154 -11.62 -8.37 -18.34
CA ARG A 154 -10.24 -8.43 -18.85
C ARG A 154 -10.03 -7.31 -19.87
N PHE A 155 -9.09 -6.41 -19.60
CA PHE A 155 -8.49 -5.55 -20.61
C PHE A 155 -7.29 -6.30 -21.18
N TYR A 156 -7.53 -7.02 -22.27
CA TYR A 156 -6.53 -7.89 -22.89
C TYR A 156 -6.81 -7.97 -24.38
N SER A 157 -5.88 -7.46 -25.19
CA SER A 157 -6.07 -7.33 -26.62
C SER A 157 -4.93 -7.99 -27.40
N PRO A 158 -5.10 -9.25 -27.83
CA PRO A 158 -4.03 -10.00 -28.51
C PRO A 158 -3.77 -9.52 -29.94
N GLU A 159 -4.75 -8.85 -30.57
CA GLU A 159 -4.68 -8.48 -32.00
C GLU A 159 -4.13 -7.08 -32.25
N GLY A 160 -4.39 -6.13 -31.34
CA GLY A 160 -3.97 -4.75 -31.51
C GLY A 160 -4.03 -3.92 -30.23
N PRO A 161 -3.49 -2.70 -30.25
CA PRO A 161 -3.56 -1.74 -29.15
C PRO A 161 -4.95 -1.52 -28.54
N LEU A 162 -5.07 -1.76 -27.23
CA LEU A 162 -6.17 -1.32 -26.38
C LEU A 162 -5.67 -0.15 -25.51
N GLY A 163 -5.46 0.98 -26.18
CA GLY A 163 -5.05 2.24 -25.57
C GLY A 163 -6.18 3.26 -25.50
N ASN A 164 -5.99 4.30 -24.67
CA ASN A 164 -6.80 5.52 -24.67
C ASN A 164 -8.30 5.27 -24.46
N PHE A 165 -8.65 4.58 -23.36
CA PHE A 165 -10.04 4.24 -23.06
C PHE A 165 -10.47 4.77 -21.70
N SER A 166 -11.78 4.88 -21.49
CA SER A 166 -12.33 5.11 -20.16
C SER A 166 -13.48 4.15 -19.82
N VAL A 167 -13.66 3.93 -18.52
CA VAL A 167 -14.71 3.10 -17.94
C VAL A 167 -15.39 3.93 -16.86
N ASN A 168 -16.71 4.08 -16.92
CA ASN A 168 -17.42 5.02 -16.06
C ASN A 168 -18.56 4.34 -15.31
N ASN A 169 -18.64 4.48 -13.99
CA ASN A 169 -19.78 4.03 -13.20
C ASN A 169 -20.10 2.54 -13.40
N VAL A 170 -19.06 1.69 -13.35
CA VAL A 170 -19.18 0.23 -13.48
C VAL A 170 -18.92 -0.41 -12.12
N TYR A 171 -19.87 -1.24 -11.66
CA TYR A 171 -19.76 -2.03 -10.44
C TYR A 171 -19.48 -3.50 -10.76
N ILE A 172 -18.44 -4.07 -10.18
CA ILE A 172 -18.00 -5.46 -10.38
C ILE A 172 -17.90 -6.13 -9.01
N SER A 173 -18.51 -7.31 -8.87
CA SER A 173 -18.39 -8.05 -7.62
C SER A 173 -18.44 -9.56 -7.76
N GLY A 174 -17.72 -10.28 -6.90
CA GLY A 174 -17.85 -11.74 -6.78
C GLY A 174 -17.09 -12.54 -7.84
N PHE A 175 -15.93 -12.04 -8.27
CA PHE A 175 -15.03 -12.68 -9.25
C PHE A 175 -13.69 -13.08 -8.62
N TYR A 176 -12.86 -13.85 -9.31
CA TYR A 176 -11.47 -14.05 -8.93
C TYR A 176 -10.71 -12.73 -9.05
N TYR A 177 -10.45 -12.29 -10.28
CA TYR A 177 -10.02 -10.94 -10.59
C TYR A 177 -11.22 -10.06 -10.91
N GLY A 178 -11.34 -8.89 -10.27
CA GLY A 178 -12.36 -7.91 -10.64
C GLY A 178 -12.09 -7.30 -12.01
N MET A 179 -10.92 -6.67 -12.15
CA MET A 179 -10.37 -6.23 -13.43
C MET A 179 -8.95 -6.76 -13.61
N TYR A 180 -8.67 -7.24 -14.82
CA TYR A 180 -7.37 -7.77 -15.22
C TYR A 180 -6.80 -6.93 -16.37
N PHE A 181 -5.55 -6.49 -16.27
CA PHE A 181 -4.89 -5.64 -17.28
C PHE A 181 -3.69 -6.36 -17.89
N GLY A 182 -3.85 -6.90 -19.10
CA GLY A 182 -2.78 -7.65 -19.79
C GLY A 182 -2.47 -7.07 -21.18
N THR A 183 -2.01 -7.93 -22.10
CA THR A 183 -1.46 -7.56 -23.42
C THR A 183 -2.16 -6.38 -24.09
N ASN A 184 -1.37 -5.39 -24.50
CA ASN A 184 -1.81 -4.20 -25.23
C ASN A 184 -2.80 -3.29 -24.49
N ALA A 185 -3.07 -3.49 -23.19
CA ALA A 185 -3.97 -2.62 -22.41
C ALA A 185 -3.19 -1.51 -21.68
N TYR A 186 -3.42 -0.26 -22.08
CA TYR A 186 -2.73 0.91 -21.52
C TYR A 186 -3.57 2.19 -21.63
N ILE A 187 -3.18 3.25 -20.92
CA ILE A 187 -3.83 4.56 -20.86
C ILE A 187 -5.35 4.40 -20.64
N GLY A 188 -5.68 3.69 -19.56
CA GLY A 188 -7.06 3.40 -19.15
C GLY A 188 -7.48 4.28 -17.99
N HIS A 189 -8.59 5.00 -18.12
CA HIS A 189 -9.12 5.89 -17.09
C HIS A 189 -10.46 5.39 -16.53
N HIS A 190 -10.52 5.13 -15.24
CA HIS A 190 -11.69 4.55 -14.58
C HIS A 190 -12.31 5.60 -13.65
N TYR A 191 -13.58 5.95 -13.87
CA TYR A 191 -14.27 7.01 -13.14
C TYR A 191 -15.43 6.41 -12.34
N ALA A 192 -15.42 6.61 -11.02
CA ALA A 192 -16.46 6.11 -10.11
C ALA A 192 -16.76 4.61 -10.28
N CYS A 193 -15.72 3.79 -10.51
CA CYS A 193 -15.87 2.34 -10.58
C CYS A 193 -15.84 1.73 -9.18
N GLU A 194 -16.65 0.70 -8.97
CA GLU A 194 -16.65 -0.09 -7.74
C GLU A 194 -16.25 -1.53 -8.04
N ILE A 195 -15.17 -2.01 -7.45
CA ILE A 195 -14.68 -3.37 -7.65
C ILE A 195 -14.55 -4.01 -6.28
N ILE A 196 -15.52 -4.86 -5.91
CA ILE A 196 -15.62 -5.35 -4.53
C ILE A 196 -15.93 -6.83 -4.40
N ARG A 197 -15.50 -7.45 -3.29
CA ARG A 197 -15.75 -8.89 -3.01
C ARG A 197 -15.19 -9.81 -4.09
N CYS A 198 -14.09 -9.41 -4.71
CA CYS A 198 -13.28 -10.28 -5.55
C CYS A 198 -12.22 -11.00 -4.69
N PHE A 199 -11.55 -12.02 -5.23
CA PHE A 199 -10.35 -12.53 -4.56
C PHE A 199 -9.25 -11.47 -4.62
N GLU A 200 -8.96 -11.00 -5.82
CA GLU A 200 -8.15 -9.82 -6.08
C GLU A 200 -8.95 -8.80 -6.92
N CYS A 201 -9.02 -7.54 -6.49
CA CYS A 201 -9.88 -6.58 -7.19
C CYS A 201 -9.26 -6.12 -8.50
N LEU A 202 -7.99 -5.70 -8.47
CA LEU A 202 -7.26 -5.22 -9.65
C LEU A 202 -5.96 -5.99 -9.79
N HIS A 203 -5.79 -6.64 -10.95
CA HIS A 203 -4.62 -7.47 -11.22
C HIS A 203 -3.89 -7.01 -12.48
N MET A 204 -2.58 -6.80 -12.34
CA MET A 204 -1.65 -6.63 -13.45
C MET A 204 -0.60 -7.75 -13.40
N PRO A 205 -0.61 -8.68 -14.37
CA PRO A 205 0.24 -9.87 -14.38
C PRO A 205 1.69 -9.51 -14.68
N GLN A 206 2.58 -10.47 -14.46
CA GLN A 206 3.98 -10.31 -14.79
C GLN A 206 4.18 -10.07 -16.29
N ALA A 207 4.92 -9.01 -16.65
CA ALA A 207 5.37 -8.84 -18.02
C ALA A 207 6.52 -9.80 -18.32
N LYS A 208 6.47 -10.48 -19.48
CA LYS A 208 7.62 -11.27 -19.92
C LYS A 208 8.70 -10.34 -20.51
N LYS A 209 9.98 -10.69 -20.34
CA LYS A 209 11.06 -10.06 -21.12
C LYS A 209 10.75 -10.21 -22.61
N PRO A 210 10.92 -9.16 -23.44
CA PRO A 210 10.67 -9.26 -24.88
C PRO A 210 11.53 -10.39 -25.45
N THR A 211 10.88 -11.48 -25.85
CA THR A 211 11.48 -12.43 -26.78
C THR A 211 11.22 -11.89 -28.18
N ASN A 212 12.23 -11.85 -29.05
CA ASN A 212 12.10 -11.47 -30.48
C ASN A 212 11.22 -12.45 -31.30
N VAL A 213 10.26 -13.11 -30.66
CA VAL A 213 9.37 -14.12 -31.23
C VAL A 213 7.97 -13.51 -31.27
N GLN A 214 7.49 -13.26 -32.48
CA GLN A 214 6.11 -12.86 -32.74
C GLN A 214 5.15 -13.91 -32.17
N PRO A 215 4.04 -13.52 -31.49
CA PRO A 215 3.03 -14.47 -31.05
C PRO A 215 2.44 -15.20 -32.26
N THR A 216 2.59 -16.51 -32.31
CA THR A 216 1.88 -17.35 -33.29
C THR A 216 0.41 -17.38 -32.89
N GLN A 217 -0.48 -17.05 -33.84
CA GLN A 217 -1.92 -17.01 -33.63
C GLN A 217 -2.47 -18.34 -33.08
N THR A 218 -3.53 -18.19 -32.27
CA THR A 218 -4.47 -19.20 -31.73
C THR A 218 -4.00 -20.07 -30.56
N GLY A 219 -4.80 -20.06 -29.48
CA GLY A 219 -4.99 -21.24 -28.64
C GLY A 219 -4.67 -21.10 -27.15
N ASP A 220 -3.47 -20.68 -26.79
CA ASP A 220 -2.97 -20.89 -25.42
C ASP A 220 -2.88 -19.59 -24.61
N GLU A 221 -3.55 -19.57 -23.44
CA GLU A 221 -3.35 -18.53 -22.42
C GLU A 221 -2.03 -18.80 -21.68
N ASN A 222 -1.17 -17.78 -21.67
CA ASN A 222 0.14 -17.65 -20.99
C ASN A 222 1.37 -18.23 -21.73
N PRO A 223 2.15 -17.40 -22.49
CA PRO A 223 3.09 -16.46 -21.84
C PRO A 223 3.43 -15.18 -22.67
N THR A 224 2.44 -14.39 -23.10
CA THR A 224 2.62 -13.29 -24.09
C THR A 224 2.29 -11.87 -23.62
N ALA A 225 2.06 -11.63 -22.31
CA ALA A 225 1.73 -10.29 -21.80
C ALA A 225 2.84 -9.27 -22.13
N GLN A 226 2.55 -8.36 -23.06
CA GLN A 226 3.45 -7.34 -23.60
C GLN A 226 2.70 -6.03 -23.84
N ASN A 227 3.42 -4.90 -23.78
CA ASN A 227 2.90 -3.56 -24.09
C ASN A 227 1.63 -3.19 -23.27
N PHE A 228 1.71 -3.26 -21.94
CA PHE A 228 0.57 -3.00 -21.08
C PHE A 228 0.96 -2.31 -19.79
N GLY A 229 -0.03 -1.76 -19.09
CA GLY A 229 0.11 -1.21 -17.75
C GLY A 229 0.53 0.25 -17.66
N GLU A 230 0.91 0.88 -18.78
CA GLU A 230 1.15 2.32 -18.80
C GLU A 230 -0.17 3.06 -18.53
N GLY A 231 -0.14 4.06 -17.64
CA GLY A 231 -1.24 5.01 -17.48
C GLY A 231 -2.59 4.43 -17.04
N ILE A 232 -2.61 3.40 -16.18
CA ILE A 232 -3.87 2.89 -15.62
C ILE A 232 -4.27 3.71 -14.39
N ASN A 233 -5.35 4.50 -14.53
CA ASN A 233 -5.78 5.47 -13.54
C ASN A 233 -7.22 5.19 -13.06
N PHE A 234 -7.48 5.44 -11.78
CA PHE A 234 -8.77 5.37 -11.11
C PHE A 234 -9.07 6.70 -10.42
N PHE A 235 -10.27 7.24 -10.63
CA PHE A 235 -10.73 8.53 -10.09
C PHE A 235 -12.03 8.32 -9.33
N GLY A 236 -11.96 8.46 -8.00
CA GLY A 236 -13.06 8.11 -7.09
C GLY A 236 -13.39 6.61 -7.12
N GLY A 237 -14.59 6.26 -6.67
CA GLY A 237 -15.05 4.87 -6.58
C GLY A 237 -14.46 4.11 -5.39
N THR A 238 -14.64 2.78 -5.40
CA THR A 238 -14.30 1.91 -4.27
C THR A 238 -13.65 0.62 -4.75
N ILE A 239 -12.49 0.29 -4.21
CA ILE A 239 -11.85 -1.02 -4.32
C ILE A 239 -11.93 -1.68 -2.95
N GLY A 240 -12.56 -2.84 -2.79
CA GLY A 240 -12.73 -3.31 -1.43
C GLY A 240 -13.39 -4.64 -1.19
N ASN A 241 -13.51 -5.00 0.08
CA ASN A 241 -14.03 -6.29 0.53
C ASN A 241 -13.33 -7.49 -0.14
N SER A 242 -12.07 -7.33 -0.60
CA SER A 242 -11.36 -8.41 -1.26
C SER A 242 -11.06 -9.53 -0.27
N LYS A 243 -11.12 -10.78 -0.72
CA LYS A 243 -10.81 -11.94 0.12
C LYS A 243 -9.32 -12.23 0.23
N GLY A 244 -8.55 -11.86 -0.79
CA GLY A 244 -7.09 -11.79 -0.76
C GLY A 244 -6.64 -10.34 -0.84
N LEU A 245 -6.30 -9.91 -2.04
CA LEU A 245 -5.60 -8.66 -2.32
C LEU A 245 -6.53 -7.59 -2.91
N ALA A 246 -6.36 -6.31 -2.59
CA ALA A 246 -7.10 -5.26 -3.30
C ALA A 246 -6.45 -5.02 -4.66
N ILE A 247 -5.14 -4.72 -4.69
CA ILE A 247 -4.42 -4.32 -5.90
C ILE A 247 -3.07 -5.05 -5.99
N GLY A 248 -2.87 -5.80 -7.08
CA GLY A 248 -1.60 -6.48 -7.39
C GLY A 248 -0.97 -5.97 -8.68
N ASN A 249 0.33 -5.67 -8.63
CA ASN A 249 1.12 -5.31 -9.81
C ASN A 249 2.41 -6.11 -9.89
N GLN A 250 2.55 -6.87 -10.96
CA GLN A 250 3.72 -7.70 -11.26
C GLN A 250 4.45 -7.23 -12.53
N ASN A 251 3.99 -6.17 -13.19
CA ASN A 251 4.58 -5.66 -14.41
C ASN A 251 5.60 -4.54 -14.09
N PRO A 252 6.91 -4.71 -14.37
CA PRO A 252 7.94 -3.70 -14.08
C PRO A 252 7.72 -2.35 -14.76
N ASN A 253 6.98 -2.30 -15.86
CA ASN A 253 6.67 -1.06 -16.58
C ASN A 253 5.23 -0.59 -16.35
N GLY A 254 4.48 -1.32 -15.53
CA GLY A 254 3.07 -1.05 -15.25
C GLY A 254 2.89 -0.15 -14.03
N ALA A 255 1.84 0.66 -14.06
CA ALA A 255 1.47 1.52 -12.94
C ALA A 255 -0.05 1.56 -12.75
N PHE A 256 -0.50 1.37 -11.50
CA PHE A 256 -1.83 1.77 -11.08
C PHE A 256 -1.77 3.08 -10.31
N ARG A 257 -2.64 4.03 -10.66
CA ARG A 257 -2.77 5.31 -9.93
C ARG A 257 -4.20 5.54 -9.50
N PHE A 258 -4.37 5.90 -8.24
CA PHE A 258 -5.67 6.11 -7.62
C PHE A 258 -5.78 7.54 -7.12
N PHE A 259 -6.87 8.22 -7.44
CA PHE A 259 -7.11 9.62 -7.10
C PHE A 259 -8.44 9.72 -6.36
N GLY A 260 -8.38 9.91 -5.04
CA GLY A 260 -9.59 10.00 -4.19
C GLY A 260 -10.44 8.73 -4.18
N THR A 261 -9.89 7.59 -4.59
CA THR A 261 -10.56 6.27 -4.52
C THR A 261 -10.53 5.75 -3.08
N SER A 262 -11.61 5.10 -2.66
CA SER A 262 -11.68 4.38 -1.38
C SER A 262 -11.12 2.97 -1.53
N ILE A 263 -10.28 2.54 -0.58
CA ILE A 263 -9.74 1.18 -0.54
C ILE A 263 -10.11 0.53 0.80
N ASP A 264 -11.20 -0.23 0.80
CA ASP A 264 -11.91 -0.58 2.02
C ASP A 264 -11.98 -2.08 2.27
N TYR A 265 -11.67 -2.47 3.51
CA TYR A 265 -11.89 -3.80 4.05
C TYR A 265 -11.29 -4.91 3.20
N ALA A 266 -10.08 -4.72 2.65
CA ALA A 266 -9.36 -5.76 1.93
C ALA A 266 -8.58 -6.68 2.89
N GLY A 267 -8.34 -7.94 2.48
CA GLY A 267 -7.45 -8.84 3.22
C GLY A 267 -6.00 -8.34 3.24
N THR A 268 -5.56 -7.80 2.09
CA THR A 268 -4.31 -7.04 1.89
C THR A 268 -4.60 -5.88 0.94
N ILE A 269 -3.93 -4.74 1.10
CA ILE A 269 -4.23 -3.52 0.32
C ILE A 269 -3.48 -3.49 -1.00
N ALA A 270 -2.15 -3.53 -0.96
CA ALA A 270 -1.32 -3.41 -2.15
C ALA A 270 -0.13 -4.37 -2.08
N ASN A 271 0.09 -5.13 -3.15
CA ASN A 271 1.29 -5.94 -3.34
C ASN A 271 1.94 -5.54 -4.67
N VAL A 272 3.09 -4.89 -4.56
CA VAL A 272 3.91 -4.47 -5.70
C VAL A 272 5.05 -5.46 -5.86
N GLU A 273 4.88 -6.44 -6.75
CA GLU A 273 5.95 -7.35 -7.12
C GLU A 273 6.88 -6.74 -8.19
N ALA A 274 6.38 -5.83 -9.02
CA ALA A 274 7.14 -4.96 -9.90
C ALA A 274 6.29 -3.76 -10.34
N GLY A 275 6.93 -2.70 -10.86
CA GLY A 275 6.23 -1.49 -11.32
C GLY A 275 5.75 -0.63 -10.16
N SER A 276 4.72 0.19 -10.36
CA SER A 276 4.21 1.07 -9.30
C SER A 276 2.73 0.90 -8.96
N ILE A 277 2.43 1.15 -7.69
CA ILE A 277 1.07 1.48 -7.23
C ILE A 277 1.17 2.85 -6.53
N GLU A 278 0.28 3.78 -6.89
CA GLU A 278 0.29 5.14 -6.35
C GLU A 278 -1.10 5.54 -5.86
N PHE A 279 -1.21 5.95 -4.61
CA PHE A 279 -2.43 6.45 -3.98
C PHE A 279 -2.33 7.96 -3.74
N HIS A 280 -3.27 8.73 -4.28
CA HIS A 280 -3.30 10.19 -4.23
C HIS A 280 -4.61 10.66 -3.57
N GLY A 281 -4.54 11.06 -2.31
CA GLY A 281 -5.70 11.54 -1.55
C GLY A 281 -6.75 10.47 -1.26
N CYS A 282 -6.36 9.20 -1.20
CA CYS A 282 -7.26 8.07 -0.99
C CYS A 282 -7.69 7.92 0.47
N HIS A 283 -8.89 7.37 0.67
CA HIS A 283 -9.33 6.82 1.95
C HIS A 283 -9.00 5.34 1.95
N ILE A 284 -8.25 4.86 2.95
CA ILE A 284 -7.87 3.46 3.05
C ILE A 284 -8.28 2.94 4.43
N GLU A 285 -9.23 2.03 4.47
CA GLU A 285 -9.74 1.46 5.71
C GLU A 285 -9.65 -0.06 5.71
N PHE A 286 -9.15 -0.68 6.78
CA PHE A 286 -9.02 -2.14 6.84
C PHE A 286 -9.15 -2.71 8.25
N SER A 287 -9.06 -4.04 8.36
CA SER A 287 -9.16 -4.81 9.61
C SER A 287 -10.53 -4.64 10.29
N ASN A 288 -11.61 -4.86 9.54
CA ASN A 288 -12.94 -4.94 10.12
C ASN A 288 -13.26 -6.38 10.57
N LYS A 289 -14.28 -6.56 11.42
CA LYS A 289 -14.62 -7.88 11.98
C LYS A 289 -15.02 -8.93 10.93
N THR A 290 -15.55 -8.49 9.79
CA THR A 290 -16.08 -9.37 8.73
C THR A 290 -15.07 -9.70 7.63
N ASN A 291 -14.00 -8.91 7.54
CA ASN A 291 -12.91 -9.07 6.60
C ASN A 291 -11.61 -8.59 7.30
N PRO A 292 -11.05 -9.42 8.19
CA PRO A 292 -9.80 -9.09 8.85
C PRO A 292 -8.67 -9.11 7.82
N VAL A 293 -7.62 -8.33 8.12
CA VAL A 293 -6.36 -8.39 7.37
C VAL A 293 -5.73 -9.77 7.57
N ASN A 294 -5.27 -10.41 6.49
CA ASN A 294 -4.71 -11.76 6.51
C ASN A 294 -3.21 -11.82 6.14
N ASP A 295 -2.62 -10.73 5.67
CA ASP A 295 -1.17 -10.56 5.45
C ASP A 295 -0.77 -9.08 5.69
N ILE A 296 0.49 -8.71 5.47
CA ILE A 296 0.96 -7.31 5.59
C ILE A 296 0.21 -6.44 4.57
N PRO A 297 -0.50 -5.36 5.00
CA PRO A 297 -1.35 -4.57 4.12
C PRO A 297 -0.66 -3.99 2.88
N PHE A 298 0.58 -3.49 3.04
CA PHE A 298 1.32 -2.84 1.97
C PHE A 298 2.68 -3.51 1.79
N ARG A 299 2.93 -4.08 0.60
CA ARG A 299 4.14 -4.84 0.30
C ARG A 299 4.81 -4.41 -0.99
N CYS A 300 6.14 -4.31 -0.96
CA CYS A 300 7.02 -4.25 -2.13
C CYS A 300 8.00 -5.42 -2.12
N SER A 301 8.08 -6.18 -3.22
CA SER A 301 9.05 -7.27 -3.40
C SER A 301 10.48 -6.74 -3.64
N ALA A 302 11.47 -7.62 -3.71
CA ALA A 302 12.88 -7.28 -4.00
C ALA A 302 13.15 -6.77 -5.44
N ASN A 303 12.14 -6.59 -6.29
CA ASN A 303 12.33 -6.10 -7.66
C ASN A 303 12.66 -4.60 -7.66
N GLN A 304 13.73 -4.19 -8.36
CA GLN A 304 14.16 -2.78 -8.46
C GLN A 304 13.09 -1.80 -8.94
N ASN A 305 12.13 -2.26 -9.73
CA ASN A 305 11.07 -1.41 -10.24
C ASN A 305 9.86 -1.38 -9.29
N ALA A 306 9.80 -2.24 -8.27
CA ALA A 306 8.69 -2.27 -7.32
C ALA A 306 8.72 -1.01 -6.44
N SER A 307 7.68 -0.18 -6.57
CA SER A 307 7.52 1.06 -5.83
C SER A 307 6.07 1.27 -5.38
N LEU A 308 5.89 1.76 -4.16
CA LEU A 308 4.60 2.16 -3.63
C LEU A 308 4.65 3.61 -3.14
N LEU A 309 3.76 4.45 -3.67
CA LEU A 309 3.57 5.82 -3.19
C LEU A 309 2.19 5.96 -2.54
N ILE A 310 2.15 6.52 -1.34
CA ILE A 310 0.92 6.94 -0.67
C ILE A 310 1.06 8.42 -0.34
N GLN A 311 0.29 9.27 -1.01
CA GLN A 311 0.36 10.71 -0.87
C GLN A 311 -1.00 11.30 -0.51
N GLY A 312 -1.09 11.99 0.64
CA GLY A 312 -2.34 12.55 1.12
C GLY A 312 -3.32 11.49 1.66
N GLY A 313 -4.54 11.92 1.98
CA GLY A 313 -5.60 11.00 2.41
C GLY A 313 -5.41 10.45 3.82
N GLU A 314 -5.89 9.23 4.05
CA GLU A 314 -5.87 8.59 5.36
C GLU A 314 -5.82 7.06 5.32
N ILE A 315 -5.22 6.49 6.37
CA ILE A 315 -5.15 5.05 6.65
C ILE A 315 -5.82 4.79 8.00
N ILE A 316 -6.85 3.95 8.01
CA ILE A 316 -7.68 3.63 9.17
C ILE A 316 -7.67 2.12 9.42
N ALA A 317 -7.47 1.71 10.67
CA ALA A 317 -7.58 0.31 11.09
C ALA A 317 -8.66 0.14 12.18
N LEU A 318 -9.88 -0.27 11.80
CA LEU A 318 -11.07 -0.26 12.68
C LEU A 318 -10.98 -1.14 13.95
N ASN A 319 -10.15 -2.18 13.95
CA ASN A 319 -9.91 -3.01 15.13
C ASN A 319 -8.40 -3.10 15.47
N GLY A 320 -7.59 -2.22 14.88
CA GLY A 320 -6.12 -2.36 14.84
C GLY A 320 -5.64 -3.50 13.93
N LEU A 321 -4.34 -3.53 13.62
CA LEU A 321 -3.64 -4.61 12.89
C LEU A 321 -2.96 -5.59 13.87
N ALA A 322 -3.54 -5.81 15.07
CA ALA A 322 -2.77 -6.33 16.20
C ALA A 322 -2.15 -7.73 15.98
N SER A 323 -2.58 -8.48 14.97
CA SER A 323 -2.01 -9.77 14.56
C SER A 323 -0.86 -9.68 13.56
N GLN A 324 -0.76 -8.61 12.77
CA GLN A 324 0.28 -8.46 11.75
C GLN A 324 1.50 -7.80 12.35
N ASP A 325 2.69 -8.31 12.01
CA ASP A 325 3.95 -7.77 12.54
C ASP A 325 4.21 -6.34 12.10
N TYR A 326 3.78 -5.97 10.89
CA TYR A 326 4.03 -4.68 10.26
C TYR A 326 2.82 -4.23 9.44
N CYS A 327 2.74 -2.92 9.17
CA CYS A 327 1.77 -2.34 8.24
C CYS A 327 2.35 -2.25 6.82
N PHE A 328 3.65 -1.92 6.74
CA PHE A 328 4.42 -1.77 5.52
C PHE A 328 5.57 -2.78 5.52
N TYR A 329 5.87 -3.35 4.36
CA TYR A 329 7.01 -4.24 4.20
C TYR A 329 7.66 -4.05 2.83
N ALA A 330 8.96 -3.78 2.81
CA ALA A 330 9.74 -3.71 1.58
C ALA A 330 10.99 -4.57 1.68
N GLU A 331 11.28 -5.32 0.62
CA GLU A 331 12.49 -6.12 0.51
C GLU A 331 13.64 -5.29 -0.07
N ALA A 332 14.88 -5.63 0.33
CA ALA A 332 16.08 -5.02 -0.22
C ALA A 332 16.12 -5.20 -1.74
N GLY A 333 16.54 -4.14 -2.44
CA GLY A 333 16.58 -4.12 -3.90
C GLY A 333 15.37 -3.46 -4.54
N SER A 334 14.28 -3.19 -3.81
CA SER A 334 13.11 -2.44 -4.29
C SER A 334 13.36 -0.93 -4.42
N SER A 335 12.48 -0.22 -5.15
CA SER A 335 12.38 1.24 -5.10
C SER A 335 11.65 1.75 -3.85
N GLY A 336 11.19 0.82 -2.99
CA GLY A 336 10.68 1.10 -1.66
C GLY A 336 9.25 1.65 -1.59
N ILE A 337 8.89 2.05 -0.37
CA ILE A 337 7.57 2.58 -0.01
C ILE A 337 7.74 4.03 0.47
N ILE A 338 7.00 4.96 -0.12
CA ILE A 338 6.98 6.38 0.28
C ILE A 338 5.58 6.73 0.78
N VAL A 339 5.51 7.26 2.01
CA VAL A 339 4.29 7.76 2.64
C VAL A 339 4.45 9.25 2.92
N ASP A 340 3.63 10.10 2.31
CA ASP A 340 3.74 11.56 2.41
C ASP A 340 2.38 12.20 2.71
N ASN A 341 2.32 13.04 3.76
CA ASN A 341 1.13 13.81 4.12
C ASN A 341 -0.13 12.95 4.39
N VAL A 342 0.05 11.77 5.00
CA VAL A 342 -1.04 10.82 5.28
C VAL A 342 -1.49 10.92 6.75
N LYS A 343 -2.79 10.80 6.99
CA LYS A 343 -3.34 10.66 8.35
C LYS A 343 -3.46 9.19 8.74
N PHE A 344 -3.13 8.85 9.97
CA PHE A 344 -3.20 7.50 10.51
C PHE A 344 -4.18 7.44 11.68
N TYR A 345 -5.13 6.50 11.62
CA TYR A 345 -6.11 6.23 12.67
C TYR A 345 -6.04 4.77 13.10
N GLU A 346 -5.78 4.55 14.39
CA GLU A 346 -5.85 3.22 15.05
C GLU A 346 -4.94 2.12 14.46
N VAL A 347 -4.00 2.45 13.57
CA VAL A 347 -3.06 1.49 12.97
C VAL A 347 -2.05 1.00 14.01
N ARG A 348 -2.21 -0.27 14.45
CA ARG A 348 -1.38 -0.92 15.47
C ARG A 348 -0.93 -2.32 15.03
N THR A 349 0.36 -2.59 14.97
CA THR A 349 0.96 -3.89 14.62
C THR A 349 1.43 -4.66 15.85
N ALA A 350 1.61 -5.98 15.71
CA ALA A 350 2.05 -6.90 16.76
C ALA A 350 3.46 -6.56 17.28
N THR A 351 4.38 -6.17 16.40
CA THR A 351 5.74 -5.80 16.82
C THR A 351 5.79 -4.41 17.45
N GLY A 352 4.74 -3.60 17.28
CA GLY A 352 4.79 -2.18 17.61
C GLY A 352 5.70 -1.38 16.67
N ARG A 353 5.90 -1.84 15.43
CA ARG A 353 6.57 -1.12 14.34
C ARG A 353 5.68 -1.01 13.10
N TYR A 354 5.73 0.15 12.43
CA TYR A 354 4.98 0.33 11.17
C TYR A 354 5.60 -0.44 10.00
N PHE A 355 6.93 -0.56 9.98
CA PHE A 355 7.65 -1.12 8.85
C PHE A 355 8.49 -2.34 9.24
N GLY A 356 8.52 -3.34 8.36
CA GLY A 356 9.45 -4.45 8.38
C GLY A 356 10.13 -4.67 7.04
N GLY A 357 11.14 -5.53 7.01
CA GLY A 357 11.95 -5.80 5.83
C GLY A 357 13.23 -4.95 5.78
N THR A 358 13.94 -5.05 4.66
CA THR A 358 15.28 -4.47 4.45
C THR A 358 15.35 -3.50 3.27
N GLY A 359 14.21 -3.23 2.62
CA GLY A 359 14.09 -2.25 1.55
C GLY A 359 13.90 -0.84 2.05
N ASP A 360 13.78 0.10 1.11
CA ASP A 360 13.59 1.51 1.43
C ASP A 360 12.17 1.80 1.91
N PHE A 361 12.07 2.57 2.99
CA PHE A 361 10.83 3.13 3.47
C PHE A 361 11.04 4.52 4.00
N VAL A 362 10.22 5.45 3.52
CA VAL A 362 10.25 6.86 3.91
C VAL A 362 8.84 7.27 4.29
N ILE A 363 8.70 7.83 5.49
CA ILE A 363 7.47 8.50 5.91
C ILE A 363 7.79 9.96 6.26
N LYS A 364 6.96 10.88 5.79
CA LYS A 364 7.14 12.32 6.05
C LYS A 364 5.81 13.06 6.02
N ASN A 365 5.79 14.22 6.68
CA ASN A 365 4.65 15.13 6.80
C ASN A 365 3.35 14.44 7.26
N SER A 366 3.45 13.25 7.84
CA SER A 366 2.33 12.39 8.15
C SER A 366 1.99 12.50 9.62
N ARG A 367 0.74 12.20 9.99
CA ARG A 367 0.30 12.39 11.38
C ARG A 367 -0.65 11.30 11.86
N LEU A 368 -0.59 11.04 13.15
CA LEU A 368 -1.60 10.32 13.90
C LEU A 368 -2.76 11.28 14.22
N ASP A 369 -3.98 10.92 13.84
CA ASP A 369 -5.21 11.69 14.03
C ASP A 369 -6.24 10.79 14.77
N GLY A 370 -7.02 11.33 15.72
CA GLY A 370 -8.08 10.59 16.46
C GLY A 370 -7.68 9.62 17.63
N GLY A 371 -8.60 9.46 18.61
CA GLY A 371 -8.62 8.40 19.65
C GLY A 371 -8.07 8.78 21.04
N GLY A 372 -8.78 8.51 22.14
CA GLY A 372 -8.39 8.78 23.53
C GLY A 372 -7.04 8.15 23.96
N GLY A 373 -6.46 8.63 25.05
CA GLY A 373 -5.14 8.23 25.53
C GLY A 373 -4.98 6.72 25.74
N GLY A 374 -3.80 6.19 25.36
CA GLY A 374 -3.31 4.89 25.80
C GLY A 374 -3.82 3.69 25.01
N LYS A 375 -2.98 3.17 24.10
CA LYS A 375 -2.45 1.78 24.11
C LYS A 375 -1.86 1.44 22.73
N GLY A 376 -0.55 1.18 22.70
CA GLY A 376 0.19 0.60 21.58
C GLY A 376 0.48 1.56 20.44
N ILE A 377 1.66 2.21 20.44
CA ILE A 377 2.06 3.15 19.40
C ILE A 377 3.35 2.69 18.74
N GLN A 378 3.40 2.85 17.43
CA GLN A 378 4.31 2.16 16.52
C GLN A 378 5.59 2.98 16.29
N THR A 379 6.76 2.35 16.35
CA THR A 379 8.04 2.97 15.96
C THR A 379 8.31 2.76 14.48
N LEU A 380 9.00 3.71 13.83
CA LEU A 380 9.36 3.63 12.42
C LEU A 380 10.74 2.98 12.28
N THR A 381 10.84 1.66 12.46
CA THR A 381 12.16 1.01 12.49
C THR A 381 12.71 0.75 11.10
N THR A 382 13.32 1.78 10.51
CA THR A 382 14.30 1.70 9.42
C THR A 382 15.41 2.73 9.64
N ALA A 383 16.58 2.50 9.02
CA ALA A 383 17.65 3.49 9.02
C ALA A 383 17.22 4.82 8.37
N ASN A 384 16.44 4.76 7.29
CA ASN A 384 16.03 5.95 6.53
C ASN A 384 15.11 6.90 7.33
N ASN A 385 14.37 6.39 8.31
CA ASN A 385 13.53 7.22 9.20
C ASN A 385 14.20 7.50 10.55
N ASN A 386 15.42 6.99 10.78
CA ASN A 386 16.16 7.27 12.01
C ASN A 386 16.89 8.61 11.89
N LYS A 387 16.59 9.51 12.83
CA LYS A 387 17.25 10.81 12.97
C LYS A 387 18.65 10.68 13.62
N LEU A 388 18.95 9.54 14.24
CA LEU A 388 20.30 9.24 14.72
C LEU A 388 21.18 8.79 13.56
N LYS A 389 22.30 9.51 13.38
CA LYS A 389 23.28 9.20 12.32
C LYS A 389 24.00 7.85 12.52
N ASP A 390 24.11 7.38 13.75
CA ASP A 390 24.82 6.14 14.12
C ASP A 390 24.09 5.40 15.25
N GLY A 391 22.82 5.05 15.03
CA GLY A 391 21.99 4.38 16.03
C GLY A 391 22.40 2.94 16.36
N ASN A 392 23.12 2.28 15.45
CA ASN A 392 23.66 0.93 15.65
C ASN A 392 25.17 0.94 16.02
N PHE A 393 25.75 2.13 16.25
CA PHE A 393 27.13 2.33 16.69
C PHE A 393 28.17 1.66 15.79
N SER A 394 27.89 1.56 14.49
CA SER A 394 28.74 0.89 13.50
C SER A 394 29.51 1.85 12.61
N PHE A 395 29.13 3.14 12.58
CA PHE A 395 29.70 4.11 11.66
C PHE A 395 31.06 4.66 12.09
N THR A 396 31.27 4.86 13.40
CA THR A 396 32.49 5.47 13.95
C THR A 396 32.82 4.92 15.33
N THR A 397 33.99 5.25 15.87
CA THR A 397 34.39 4.91 17.25
C THR A 397 33.97 5.97 18.27
N LYS A 398 33.46 7.13 17.83
CA LYS A 398 32.95 8.21 18.69
C LYS A 398 31.42 8.23 18.70
N PRO A 399 30.75 8.35 19.85
CA PRO A 399 29.30 8.28 19.89
C PRO A 399 28.66 9.62 19.47
N ILE A 400 28.47 9.82 18.17
CA ILE A 400 27.99 11.07 17.58
C ILE A 400 26.59 11.44 18.12
N GLY A 401 26.44 12.69 18.55
CA GLY A 401 25.17 13.22 19.09
C GLY A 401 24.89 12.82 20.54
N TRP A 402 25.74 12.00 21.15
CA TRP A 402 25.65 11.63 22.56
C TRP A 402 26.57 12.49 23.42
N GLU A 403 26.06 12.91 24.56
CA GLU A 403 26.73 13.82 25.49
C GLU A 403 26.57 13.35 26.94
N VAL A 404 27.60 13.53 27.75
CA VAL A 404 27.50 13.41 29.21
C VAL A 404 26.71 14.57 29.80
N SER A 405 25.99 14.31 30.89
CA SER A 405 25.29 15.33 31.67
C SER A 405 25.58 15.12 33.15
N GLY A 406 26.24 16.07 33.79
CA GLY A 406 26.63 15.98 35.20
C GLY A 406 28.13 15.76 35.43
N GLY A 407 28.59 16.15 36.62
CA GLY A 407 30.01 16.26 36.95
C GLY A 407 30.70 17.43 36.23
N ASN A 408 32.03 17.46 36.33
CA ASN A 408 32.89 18.38 35.61
C ASN A 408 33.18 17.81 34.23
N VAL A 409 32.57 18.41 33.20
CA VAL A 409 32.65 17.90 31.83
C VAL A 409 33.90 18.42 31.11
N SER A 410 34.72 17.50 30.63
CA SER A 410 35.96 17.81 29.89
C SER A 410 35.74 17.84 28.37
N ASN A 411 34.87 16.96 27.88
CA ASN A 411 34.45 16.85 26.48
C ASN A 411 33.07 16.15 26.45
N PRO A 412 32.39 16.03 25.29
CA PRO A 412 31.02 15.51 25.26
C PRO A 412 30.92 14.06 25.75
N PHE A 413 32.01 13.31 25.74
CA PHE A 413 32.05 11.89 26.07
C PHE A 413 32.67 11.61 27.45
N THR A 414 33.16 12.63 28.16
CA THR A 414 33.89 12.39 29.42
C THR A 414 33.69 13.51 30.43
N SER A 415 33.28 13.11 31.63
CA SER A 415 33.29 13.90 32.86
C SER A 415 34.03 13.13 33.94
N ASP A 416 34.25 13.77 35.09
CA ASP A 416 34.75 13.09 36.30
C ASP A 416 33.78 12.01 36.86
N VAL A 417 32.53 11.96 36.40
CA VAL A 417 31.51 11.02 36.89
C VAL A 417 31.01 10.01 35.86
N ILE A 418 31.27 10.20 34.56
CA ILE A 418 30.82 9.34 33.43
C ILE A 418 31.82 9.36 32.28
N THR A 419 31.97 8.20 31.63
CA THR A 419 32.61 8.07 30.32
C THR A 419 31.70 7.36 29.31
N LEU A 420 31.67 7.86 28.06
CA LEU A 420 30.98 7.28 26.91
C LEU A 420 31.99 6.72 25.91
N THR A 421 31.84 5.46 25.52
CA THR A 421 32.68 4.80 24.50
C THR A 421 31.86 3.86 23.65
N ILE A 422 32.26 3.61 22.40
CA ILE A 422 31.70 2.51 21.61
C ILE A 422 32.51 1.23 21.91
N GLU A 423 31.82 0.17 22.31
CA GLU A 423 32.41 -1.15 22.56
C GLU A 423 32.01 -2.14 21.48
N SER A 424 33.00 -2.68 20.78
CA SER A 424 32.80 -3.66 19.71
C SER A 424 32.38 -5.02 20.27
N GLY A 425 31.36 -5.64 19.69
CA GLY A 425 30.91 -6.98 20.08
C GLY A 425 30.05 -7.05 21.34
N ALA A 426 29.77 -5.91 21.98
CA ALA A 426 29.01 -5.85 23.23
C ALA A 426 27.49 -5.66 23.03
N GLY A 427 27.03 -5.41 21.80
CA GLY A 427 25.64 -5.19 21.45
C GLY A 427 24.84 -6.48 21.19
N VAL A 428 23.58 -6.31 20.79
CA VAL A 428 22.68 -7.43 20.46
C VAL A 428 23.28 -8.24 19.32
N ASN A 429 23.33 -9.57 19.50
CA ASN A 429 23.93 -10.50 18.53
C ASN A 429 25.40 -10.18 18.17
N GLY A 430 26.15 -9.55 19.09
CA GLY A 430 27.56 -9.21 18.87
C GLY A 430 27.78 -7.96 18.00
N SER A 431 26.78 -7.09 17.87
CA SER A 431 26.95 -5.76 17.28
C SER A 431 27.82 -4.85 18.17
N ASN A 432 28.08 -3.63 17.71
CA ASN A 432 28.66 -2.59 18.54
C ASN A 432 27.59 -2.00 19.46
N ALA A 433 28.01 -1.52 20.64
CA ALA A 433 27.12 -0.83 21.56
C ALA A 433 27.76 0.44 22.12
N LEU A 434 26.96 1.46 22.41
CA LEU A 434 27.39 2.56 23.25
C LEU A 434 27.46 2.09 24.69
N LYS A 435 28.67 2.11 25.25
CA LYS A 435 28.95 1.83 26.65
C LYS A 435 29.01 3.12 27.45
N VAL A 436 28.18 3.20 28.48
CA VAL A 436 28.16 4.30 29.45
C VAL A 436 28.65 3.79 30.79
N THR A 437 29.85 4.22 31.18
CA THR A 437 30.48 3.78 32.44
C THR A 437 30.32 4.84 33.50
N LYS A 438 29.74 4.47 34.64
CA LYS A 438 29.58 5.34 35.81
C LYS A 438 30.87 5.38 36.63
N LEU A 439 31.50 6.54 36.76
CA LEU A 439 32.72 6.74 37.56
C LEU A 439 32.44 7.29 38.97
N GLY A 440 31.43 8.17 39.09
CA GLY A 440 31.02 8.71 40.39
C GLY A 440 30.29 7.66 41.25
N ASN A 441 30.25 7.85 42.56
CA ASN A 441 29.54 6.96 43.49
C ASN A 441 28.04 6.87 43.18
N THR A 442 27.37 5.82 43.67
CA THR A 442 25.91 5.76 43.72
C THR A 442 25.37 7.06 44.33
N ASN A 443 24.25 7.56 43.82
CA ASN A 443 23.60 8.81 44.23
C ASN A 443 24.36 10.10 43.87
N SER A 444 25.33 10.04 42.95
CA SER A 444 25.94 11.24 42.36
C SER A 444 25.22 11.67 41.09
N SER A 445 25.18 12.99 40.83
CA SER A 445 24.58 13.56 39.63
C SER A 445 25.35 13.14 38.39
N ALA A 446 24.82 12.17 37.66
CA ALA A 446 25.45 11.62 36.47
C ALA A 446 24.35 11.16 35.51
N GLY A 447 24.44 11.56 34.25
CA GLY A 447 23.54 11.16 33.19
C GLY A 447 24.20 11.18 31.82
N VAL A 448 23.50 10.59 30.86
CA VAL A 448 23.86 10.62 29.44
C VAL A 448 22.65 11.12 28.67
N ARG A 449 22.88 11.90 27.62
CA ARG A 449 21.81 12.36 26.74
C ARG A 449 22.19 12.22 25.28
N VAL A 450 21.18 12.10 24.43
CA VAL A 450 21.33 12.21 22.98
C VAL A 450 20.55 13.42 22.47
N VAL A 451 21.19 14.22 21.64
CA VAL A 451 20.67 15.49 21.13
C VAL A 451 20.47 15.35 19.63
N VAL A 452 19.24 15.49 19.16
CA VAL A 452 18.86 15.17 17.78
C VAL A 452 18.06 16.32 17.16
N PRO A 453 18.43 16.83 15.97
CA PRO A 453 17.67 17.89 15.31
C PRO A 453 16.30 17.38 14.88
N VAL A 454 15.28 18.23 14.98
CA VAL A 454 13.89 17.93 14.61
C VAL A 454 13.27 19.10 13.87
N SER A 455 12.21 18.83 13.11
CA SER A 455 11.44 19.86 12.41
C SER A 455 10.13 20.13 13.15
N GLN A 456 9.61 21.35 13.01
CA GLN A 456 8.28 21.69 13.54
C GLN A 456 7.21 20.69 13.06
N TYR A 457 6.25 20.41 13.93
CA TYR A 457 5.11 19.51 13.69
C TYR A 457 5.40 18.02 13.51
N GLU A 458 6.67 17.60 13.46
CA GLU A 458 7.03 16.17 13.49
C GLU A 458 6.43 15.47 14.71
N GLN A 459 6.03 14.21 14.53
CA GLN A 459 5.64 13.31 15.61
C GLN A 459 6.73 12.27 15.84
N LEU A 460 7.22 12.17 17.07
CA LEU A 460 8.45 11.44 17.38
C LEU A 460 8.17 10.13 18.14
N GLY A 461 8.80 9.05 17.69
CA GLY A 461 8.96 7.80 18.43
C GLY A 461 10.43 7.51 18.70
N ALA A 462 10.75 6.87 19.83
CA ALA A 462 12.12 6.44 20.12
C ALA A 462 12.19 5.03 20.70
N CYS A 463 13.25 4.29 20.38
CA CYS A 463 13.48 2.92 20.81
C CYS A 463 14.96 2.65 21.07
N PHE A 464 15.28 1.77 22.03
CA PHE A 464 16.65 1.42 22.41
C PHE A 464 16.69 0.01 22.95
N ASN A 465 17.70 -0.79 22.60
CA ASN A 465 18.02 -1.98 23.37
C ASN A 465 18.98 -1.60 24.49
N LEU A 466 18.57 -1.84 25.73
CA LEU A 466 19.33 -1.49 26.93
C LEU A 466 19.83 -2.74 27.64
N LYS A 467 21.05 -2.68 28.18
CA LYS A 467 21.60 -3.70 29.09
C LYS A 467 22.41 -3.04 30.20
N THR A 468 22.30 -3.51 31.44
CA THR A 468 23.11 -3.04 32.56
C THR A 468 24.08 -4.13 33.03
N LEU A 469 25.29 -3.73 33.41
CA LEU A 469 26.25 -4.58 34.13
C LEU A 469 26.62 -3.91 35.44
N ASN A 470 26.71 -4.70 36.52
CA ASN A 470 26.91 -4.20 37.87
C ASN A 470 25.88 -3.09 38.23
N GLY A 471 24.63 -3.30 37.79
CA GLY A 471 23.51 -2.40 38.07
C GLY A 471 23.19 -2.39 39.57
N GLY A 472 23.07 -1.22 40.18
CA GLY A 472 22.55 -1.10 41.55
C GLY A 472 21.09 -1.56 41.63
N SER A 473 20.51 -1.57 42.84
CA SER A 473 19.10 -1.95 43.07
C SER A 473 18.09 -0.82 42.83
N GLY A 474 18.53 0.31 42.27
CA GLY A 474 17.69 1.49 42.11
C GLY A 474 17.32 1.80 40.65
N ASN A 475 16.52 2.84 40.50
CA ASN A 475 15.89 3.17 39.24
C ASN A 475 16.71 4.14 38.39
N LEU A 476 16.81 3.88 37.10
CA LEU A 476 17.24 4.86 36.10
C LEU A 476 16.01 5.63 35.62
N PHE A 477 16.19 6.92 35.36
CA PHE A 477 15.11 7.77 34.86
C PHE A 477 15.42 8.21 33.45
N ALA A 478 14.44 8.07 32.58
CA ALA A 478 14.58 8.38 31.18
C ALA A 478 13.56 9.47 30.82
N THR A 479 13.99 10.51 30.10
CA THR A 479 13.14 11.68 29.80
C THR A 479 13.37 12.16 28.38
N LEU A 480 12.28 12.30 27.62
CA LEU A 480 12.28 12.95 26.32
C LEU A 480 11.83 14.40 26.48
N SER A 481 12.63 15.35 26.00
CA SER A 481 12.34 16.78 26.06
C SER A 481 12.48 17.42 24.68
N TYR A 482 11.61 18.37 24.37
CA TYR A 482 11.87 19.33 23.30
C TYR A 482 12.90 20.34 23.78
N ALA A 483 13.80 20.78 22.91
CA ALA A 483 14.85 21.72 23.26
C ALA A 483 15.13 22.73 22.14
N CYS A 484 15.53 23.94 22.56
CA CYS A 484 16.20 24.90 21.71
C CYS A 484 17.67 24.94 22.13
N ILE A 485 18.55 24.51 21.23
CA ILE A 485 20.00 24.62 21.43
C ILE A 485 20.43 26.04 21.04
N GLN A 486 21.09 26.73 21.97
CA GLN A 486 21.61 28.09 21.76
C GLN A 486 22.89 28.05 20.95
N GLU A 487 23.85 27.28 21.45
CA GLU A 487 25.20 27.12 20.91
C GLU A 487 25.83 25.87 21.54
N VAL A 488 27.11 25.64 21.23
CA VAL A 488 27.90 24.54 21.79
C VAL A 488 29.03 25.14 22.63
N GLU A 489 29.21 24.63 23.85
CA GLU A 489 30.31 25.05 24.73
C GLU A 489 31.68 24.74 24.12
N SER A 490 32.75 25.33 24.66
CA SER A 490 34.12 25.03 24.24
C SER A 490 34.52 23.56 24.45
N ASN A 491 33.86 22.87 25.40
CA ASN A 491 34.02 21.44 25.62
C ASN A 491 33.17 20.59 24.65
N GLY A 492 32.42 21.18 23.72
CA GLY A 492 31.60 20.48 22.73
C GLY A 492 30.20 20.07 23.18
N VAL A 493 29.76 20.40 24.40
CA VAL A 493 28.43 20.07 24.93
C VAL A 493 27.40 21.12 24.51
N SER A 494 26.19 20.67 24.16
CA SER A 494 25.09 21.57 23.77
C SER A 494 24.59 22.45 24.93
N ILE A 495 24.51 23.77 24.71
CA ILE A 495 23.85 24.72 25.63
C ILE A 495 22.36 24.79 25.31
N ILE A 496 21.54 24.47 26.31
CA ILE A 496 20.07 24.47 26.19
C ILE A 496 19.55 25.85 26.61
N ALA A 497 19.05 26.64 25.66
CA ALA A 497 18.37 27.91 25.96
C ALA A 497 16.99 27.68 26.58
N LYS A 498 16.29 26.64 26.10
CA LYS A 498 14.96 26.26 26.57
C LYS A 498 14.76 24.76 26.42
N SER A 499 14.12 24.13 27.40
CA SER A 499 13.61 22.77 27.27
C SER A 499 12.27 22.61 27.96
N ASP A 500 11.40 21.80 27.36
CA ASP A 500 10.11 21.39 27.92
C ASP A 500 9.95 19.88 27.75
N VAL A 501 9.43 19.19 28.78
CA VAL A 501 9.26 17.74 28.73
C VAL A 501 8.23 17.34 27.67
N ALA A 502 8.65 16.55 26.68
CA ALA A 502 7.83 16.06 25.58
C ALA A 502 7.04 14.81 25.98
N ALA A 503 7.68 13.89 26.67
CA ALA A 503 7.05 12.72 27.23
C ALA A 503 7.74 12.34 28.53
N TRP A 504 6.92 11.91 29.49
CA TRP A 504 7.38 11.35 30.74
C TRP A 504 6.94 9.90 30.76
N ASP A 505 7.90 8.98 30.80
CA ASP A 505 7.79 7.55 31.14
C ASP A 505 9.22 7.01 31.02
N GLY A 506 9.78 6.20 31.92
CA GLY A 506 9.31 5.63 33.17
C GLY A 506 10.53 5.28 34.01
N THR A 507 10.27 4.80 35.22
CA THR A 507 11.28 4.26 36.13
C THR A 507 11.81 2.94 35.57
N LEU A 508 13.06 2.94 35.09
CA LEU A 508 13.73 1.71 34.63
C LEU A 508 14.41 1.06 35.82
N ASN A 509 13.94 -0.10 36.26
CA ASN A 509 14.69 -0.86 37.24
C ASN A 509 15.92 -1.46 36.55
N ALA A 510 17.13 -1.13 37.02
CA ALA A 510 18.37 -1.60 36.40
C ALA A 510 18.43 -3.15 36.31
N SER A 511 17.82 -3.87 37.26
CA SER A 511 17.78 -5.34 37.27
C SER A 511 17.00 -5.94 36.09
N ASP A 512 16.02 -5.22 35.54
CA ASP A 512 15.19 -5.71 34.43
C ASP A 512 15.94 -5.75 33.09
N TYR A 513 17.15 -5.18 33.08
CA TYR A 513 18.02 -5.03 31.93
C TYR A 513 19.34 -5.79 32.13
N ALA A 514 19.37 -6.86 32.93
CA ALA A 514 20.54 -7.73 33.02
C ALA A 514 20.92 -8.36 31.65
N GLU A 515 19.93 -8.52 30.78
CA GLU A 515 20.11 -8.82 29.36
C GLU A 515 19.53 -7.69 28.49
N PHE A 516 19.91 -7.67 27.21
CA PHE A 516 19.37 -6.70 26.28
C PHE A 516 17.86 -6.81 26.18
N LYS A 517 17.18 -5.71 26.48
CA LYS A 517 15.74 -5.57 26.38
C LYS A 517 15.41 -4.24 25.71
N GLU A 518 14.46 -4.28 24.79
CA GLU A 518 14.02 -3.07 24.11
C GLU A 518 13.19 -2.19 25.06
N TYR A 519 13.49 -0.91 25.05
CA TYR A 519 12.74 0.15 25.68
C TYR A 519 12.22 1.10 24.61
N ARG A 520 10.97 1.56 24.75
CA ARG A 520 10.33 2.46 23.78
C ARG A 520 9.72 3.67 24.47
N PHE A 521 10.01 4.86 23.95
CA PHE A 521 9.38 6.10 24.40
C PHE A 521 8.14 6.41 23.56
N ASN A 522 7.08 6.79 24.26
CA ASN A 522 5.81 7.18 23.66
C ASN A 522 5.62 8.71 23.78
N ALA A 523 6.13 9.49 22.83
CA ALA A 523 5.81 10.92 22.71
C ALA A 523 4.71 11.23 21.68
N ASN A 524 4.11 10.18 21.13
CA ASN A 524 3.44 10.08 19.83
C ASN A 524 2.08 10.84 19.68
N ARG A 525 1.88 11.92 20.42
CA ARG A 525 0.80 12.90 20.17
C ARG A 525 1.26 14.33 20.28
N ARG A 526 2.43 14.57 20.82
CA ARG A 526 2.97 15.91 20.95
C ARG A 526 3.73 16.20 19.67
N LYS A 527 3.21 17.18 18.94
CA LYS A 527 3.89 17.76 17.79
C LYS A 527 5.07 18.55 18.32
N VAL A 528 6.22 18.44 17.66
CA VAL A 528 7.36 19.32 17.95
C VAL A 528 6.88 20.77 17.92
N PRO A 529 7.00 21.54 19.02
CA PRO A 529 6.52 22.91 19.07
C PRO A 529 7.40 23.82 18.23
N VAL A 530 6.84 24.92 17.74
CA VAL A 530 7.49 25.85 16.79
C VAL A 530 8.84 26.41 17.26
N TRP A 531 9.09 26.47 18.57
CA TRP A 531 10.34 26.99 19.13
C TRP A 531 11.44 25.93 19.26
N ALA A 532 11.11 24.64 19.16
CA ALA A 532 12.08 23.58 19.38
C ALA A 532 12.89 23.31 18.11
N THR A 533 14.20 23.24 18.25
CA THR A 533 15.13 22.89 17.17
C THR A 533 15.63 21.46 17.30
N HIS A 534 15.54 20.89 18.50
CA HIS A 534 16.04 19.56 18.83
C HIS A 534 15.06 18.81 19.74
N VAL A 535 15.19 17.48 19.75
CA VAL A 535 14.74 16.62 20.84
C VAL A 535 15.96 16.13 21.61
N ILE A 536 15.83 16.11 22.94
CA ILE A 536 16.85 15.57 23.84
C ILE A 536 16.23 14.39 24.56
N LEU A 537 16.90 13.25 24.47
CA LEU A 537 16.59 12.11 25.30
C LEU A 537 17.68 11.94 26.35
N SER A 538 17.31 12.04 27.62
CA SER A 538 18.23 11.99 28.76
C SER A 538 17.99 10.74 29.61
N PHE A 539 19.06 10.12 30.07
CA PHE A 539 19.07 9.03 31.03
C PHE A 539 19.84 9.46 32.27
N ASN A 540 19.16 9.53 33.40
CA ASN A 540 19.75 9.80 34.70
C ASN A 540 20.22 8.48 35.32
N LEU A 541 21.51 8.43 35.65
CA LEU A 541 22.23 7.28 36.19
C LEU A 541 22.51 7.42 37.69
N TYR A 542 21.74 8.26 38.39
CA TYR A 542 21.88 8.50 39.84
C TYR A 542 21.95 7.21 40.65
N ALA A 543 21.10 6.24 40.35
CA ALA A 543 21.04 4.97 41.07
C ALA A 543 22.02 3.89 40.58
N LEU A 544 22.76 4.14 39.50
CA LEU A 544 23.74 3.20 38.98
C LEU A 544 24.97 3.17 39.90
N ALA A 545 25.44 1.98 40.24
CA ALA A 545 26.61 1.82 41.11
C ALA A 545 27.88 2.37 40.45
N LYS A 546 28.88 2.71 41.28
CA LYS A 546 30.21 3.06 40.77
C LYS A 546 30.79 1.88 39.98
N ASN A 547 31.38 2.17 38.82
CA ASN A 547 31.82 1.23 37.80
C ASN A 547 30.70 0.38 37.17
N GLY A 548 29.44 0.72 37.44
CA GLY A 548 28.29 0.18 36.73
C GLY A 548 28.28 0.65 35.28
N VAL A 549 27.74 -0.18 34.40
CA VAL A 549 27.68 0.08 32.96
C VAL A 549 26.23 0.02 32.49
N LEU A 550 25.86 0.97 31.63
CA LEU A 550 24.66 0.92 30.81
C LEU A 550 25.07 0.86 29.34
N TYR A 551 24.63 -0.17 28.64
CA TYR A 551 24.78 -0.32 27.21
C TYR A 551 23.51 0.14 26.48
N PHE A 552 23.72 0.81 25.36
CA PHE A 552 22.70 1.10 24.36
C PHE A 552 23.09 0.42 23.04
N ASP A 553 22.12 -0.21 22.39
CA ASP A 553 22.23 -0.74 21.04
C ASP A 553 20.94 -0.48 20.27
N ASN A 554 21.01 -0.48 18.93
CA ASN A 554 19.89 -0.26 18.03
C ASN A 554 19.02 0.95 18.43
N ALA A 555 19.69 2.04 18.80
CA ALA A 555 19.07 3.29 19.18
C ALA A 555 18.34 3.90 17.98
N CYS A 556 17.07 4.24 18.17
CA CYS A 556 16.25 4.89 17.16
C CYS A 556 15.55 6.11 17.73
N ILE A 557 15.60 7.22 17.00
CA ILE A 557 14.70 8.36 17.16
C ILE A 557 14.11 8.60 15.78
N THR A 558 12.81 8.45 15.67
CA THR A 558 12.11 8.43 14.38
C THR A 558 11.06 9.52 14.34
N ALA A 559 10.79 10.04 13.14
CA ALA A 559 9.81 11.10 12.93
C ALA A 559 8.95 10.79 11.71
N MET A 560 7.67 11.20 11.76
CA MET A 560 6.75 11.26 10.63
C MET A 560 6.25 12.67 10.40
#